data_AF-A0A960YMX4-F1
#
_entry.id   AF-A0A960YMX4-F1
#
_cell.length_a   1.000
_cell.length_b   1.000
_cell.length_c   1.000
_cell.angle_alpha   90.00
_cell.angle_beta   90.00
_cell.angle_gamma   90.00
#
_symmetry.space_group_name_H-M   'P 1'
#
loop_
_entity.id
_entity.type
_entity.pdbx_description
1 polymer ?
#
loop_
_entity_poly.entity_id
_entity_poly.type
_entity_poly.pdbx_seq_one_letter_code
_entity_poly.pdbx_strand_id
1 'polypeptide(L)' 'MSFEPAIPQKKPYVLDAQEGEKKAWCGCKRTSNPPYCDGTHNSL' A
#
# COMPACT_ATOMS: atom_id res chain seq x y z
N MET A 1 -13.38 -14.07 13.00
CA MET A 1 -12.75 -12.79 12.64
C MET A 1 -12.61 -12.81 11.12
N SER A 2 -13.49 -12.11 10.43
CA SER A 2 -13.58 -12.18 8.97
C SER A 2 -12.37 -11.49 8.34
N PHE A 3 -11.54 -12.28 7.67
CA PHE A 3 -10.38 -11.84 6.90
C PHE A 3 -10.84 -11.31 5.54
N GLU A 4 -11.66 -10.26 5.51
CA GLU A 4 -11.97 -9.60 4.25
C GLU A 4 -10.79 -8.73 3.83
N PRO A 5 -10.07 -9.06 2.74
CA PRO A 5 -9.00 -8.20 2.25
C PRO A 5 -9.63 -6.86 1.85
N ALA A 6 -9.34 -5.81 2.61
CA ALA A 6 -9.75 -4.47 2.26
C ALA A 6 -9.10 -4.12 0.91
N ILE A 7 -9.90 -4.03 -0.14
CA ILE A 7 -9.46 -3.53 -1.44
C ILE A 7 -9.38 -2.01 -1.29
N PRO A 8 -8.18 -1.39 -1.23
CA PRO A 8 -8.08 0.04 -0.93
C PRO A 8 -8.72 0.90 -2.01
N GLN A 9 -8.65 0.49 -3.29
CA GLN A 9 -9.47 1.03 -4.35
C GLN A 9 -9.62 0.03 -5.51
N LYS A 10 -10.69 0.17 -6.31
CA LYS A 10 -10.98 -0.68 -7.48
C LYS A 10 -10.49 -0.09 -8.82
N LYS A 11 -9.68 0.97 -8.77
CA LYS A 11 -9.18 1.72 -9.93
C LYS A 11 -7.65 1.74 -9.93
N PRO A 12 -6.99 1.97 -11.09
CA PRO A 12 -5.54 2.13 -11.15
C PRO A 12 -5.07 3.32 -10.29
N TYR A 13 -3.88 3.19 -9.69
CA TYR A 13 -3.19 4.32 -9.08
C TYR A 13 -2.44 5.09 -10.16
N VAL A 14 -2.77 6.37 -10.36
CA VAL A 14 -1.98 7.30 -11.16
C VAL A 14 -1.04 8.02 -10.20
N LEU A 15 0.26 7.86 -10.42
CA LEU A 15 1.30 8.39 -9.53
C LEU A 15 2.28 9.23 -10.34
N ASP A 16 2.51 10.45 -9.88
CA ASP A 16 3.66 11.23 -10.32
C ASP A 16 4.90 10.74 -9.56
N ALA A 17 5.80 10.08 -10.28
CA ALA A 17 7.09 9.64 -9.75
C ALA A 17 8.14 10.70 -10.08
N GLN A 18 8.78 11.23 -9.05
CA GLN A 18 9.94 12.12 -9.22
C GLN A 18 11.21 11.28 -9.28
N GLU A 19 12.15 11.67 -10.14
CA GLU A 19 13.45 11.01 -10.23
C GLU A 19 14.20 11.11 -8.88
N GLY A 20 14.75 9.99 -8.42
CA GLY A 20 15.43 9.90 -7.13
C GLY A 20 14.52 9.63 -5.92
N GLU A 21 13.20 9.66 -6.10
CA GLU A 21 12.26 9.34 -5.03
C GLU A 21 12.20 7.82 -4.78
N LYS A 22 12.44 7.41 -3.53
CA LYS A 22 12.29 6.02 -3.10
C LYS A 22 10.93 5.82 -2.45
N LYS A 23 10.01 5.19 -3.18
CA LYS A 23 8.72 4.72 -2.66
C LYS A 23 8.65 3.21 -2.71
N ALA A 24 8.15 2.60 -1.64
CA ALA A 24 7.96 1.16 -1.55
C ALA A 24 6.49 0.82 -1.73
N TRP A 25 6.19 -0.21 -2.52
CA TRP A 25 4.83 -0.69 -2.75
C TRP A 25 4.39 -1.63 -1.63
N CYS A 26 3.15 -1.49 -1.16
CA CYS A 26 2.63 -2.38 -0.14
C CYS A 26 2.17 -3.72 -0.73
N GLY A 27 2.74 -4.84 -0.24
CA GLY A 27 2.30 -6.20 -0.57
C GLY A 27 1.39 -6.85 0.48
N CYS A 28 1.44 -6.39 1.74
CA CYS A 28 0.71 -7.02 2.85
C CYS A 28 -0.78 -6.64 2.93
N LYS A 29 -1.22 -5.63 2.15
CA LYS A 29 -2.61 -5.11 2.10
C LYS A 29 -3.16 -4.61 3.45
N ARG A 30 -2.27 -4.25 4.39
CA ARG A 30 -2.62 -3.69 5.71
C ARG A 30 -2.01 -2.32 5.98
N THR A 31 -1.42 -1.70 4.95
CA THR A 31 -0.95 -0.30 5.03
C THR A 31 -2.12 0.64 5.29
N SER A 32 -1.88 1.67 6.09
CA SER A 32 -2.79 2.81 6.27
C SER A 32 -2.60 3.87 5.17
N ASN A 33 -1.57 3.72 4.32
CA ASN A 33 -1.24 4.65 3.23
C ASN A 33 -1.14 3.95 1.85
N PRO A 34 -2.21 3.32 1.34
CA PRO A 34 -2.18 2.67 0.03
C PRO A 34 -1.96 3.69 -1.10
N PRO A 35 -1.12 3.39 -2.12
CA PRO A 35 -0.55 2.08 -2.45
C PRO A 35 0.81 1.77 -1.79
N TYR A 36 1.30 2.66 -0.94
CA TYR A 36 2.65 2.61 -0.41
C TYR A 36 2.78 1.82 0.88
N CYS A 37 3.98 1.31 1.11
CA CYS A 37 4.35 0.63 2.33
C CYS A 37 4.61 1.65 3.45
N ASP A 38 3.98 1.44 4.59
CA ASP A 38 4.14 2.23 5.83
C ASP A 38 4.85 1.43 6.95
N GLY A 39 5.27 0.20 6.67
CA GLY A 39 5.95 -0.66 7.64
C GLY A 39 5.02 -1.46 8.56
N THR A 40 3.69 -1.33 8.45
CA THR A 40 2.74 -2.12 9.26
C THR A 40 2.98 -3.63 9.15
N HIS A 41 3.54 -4.10 8.02
CA HIS A 41 3.87 -5.50 7.80
C HIS A 41 4.86 -6.11 8.79
N ASN A 42 5.65 -5.30 9.50
CA ASN A 42 6.61 -5.80 10.49
C ASN A 42 5.94 -6.31 11.77
N SER A 43 4.66 -5.98 11.99
CA SER A 43 3.91 -6.33 13.21
C SER A 43 2.66 -7.17 12.93
N LEU A 44 2.62 -7.85 11.77
CA LEU A 44 1.50 -8.67 11.31
C LEU A 44 1.57 -10.14 11.70
#